data_AF-A0ABD1IXJ5-F1
#
_entry.id   AF-A0ABD1IXJ5-F1
#
_cell.length_a   1.000
_cell.length_b   1.000
_cell.length_c   1.000
_cell.angle_alpha   90.00
_cell.angle_beta   90.00
_cell.angle_gamma   90.00
#
_symmetry.space_group_name_H-M   'P 1'
#
loop_
_entity.id
_entity.type
_entity.pdbx_description
1 polymer ?
#
loop_
_entity_poly.entity_id
_entity_poly.type
_entity_poly.pdbx_seq_one_letter_code
_entity_poly.pdbx_strand_id
1 'polypeptide(L)'
;MHHFGSDRQNISMDQAGIYDILFVGGSMISGRIRILLSLIPVVMLGLGARHFHECPKEPMVPIYLVVGGSASLTLQLLPFFYCHNPPGTPSIPCRILNFLLYVFCFVWLIVGSVFVYRAYLPDFESRHSAQYCERILYLVTLWFTTGIYIYIILFIMYILGKCVYSSLCEC
;
A
#
# COMPACT_ATOMS: atom_id res chain seq x y z
N MET A 1 -12.74 46.67 22.57
CA MET A 1 -12.45 45.24 22.84
C MET A 1 -13.52 44.26 22.33
N HIS A 2 -14.59 44.72 21.64
CA HIS A 2 -15.67 43.84 21.13
C HIS A 2 -15.48 43.31 19.69
N HIS A 3 -14.51 43.83 18.90
CA HIS A 3 -14.32 43.39 17.51
C HIS A 3 -13.48 42.10 17.36
N PHE A 4 -12.64 41.75 18.34
CA PHE A 4 -11.71 40.62 18.22
C PHE A 4 -12.36 39.23 18.46
N GLY A 5 -13.58 39.20 19.03
CA GLY A 5 -14.32 37.96 19.31
C GLY A 5 -15.08 37.42 18.09
N SER A 6 -15.56 38.31 17.22
CA SER A 6 -16.36 37.95 16.03
C SER A 6 -15.51 37.26 14.96
N ASP A 7 -14.26 37.71 14.77
CA ASP A 7 -13.34 37.10 13.79
C ASP A 7 -12.91 35.68 14.21
N ARG A 8 -12.69 35.44 15.52
CA ARG A 8 -12.32 34.11 16.02
C ARG A 8 -13.46 33.09 15.90
N GLN A 9 -14.72 33.54 16.07
CA GLN A 9 -15.89 32.68 15.86
C GLN A 9 -16.13 32.39 14.37
N ASN A 10 -15.97 33.37 13.48
CA ASN A 10 -16.06 33.15 12.03
C ASN A 10 -14.98 32.19 11.51
N ILE A 11 -13.72 32.35 11.95
CA ILE A 11 -12.63 31.43 11.57
C ILE A 11 -12.92 30.00 12.05
N SER A 12 -13.51 29.81 13.25
CA SER A 12 -13.86 28.48 13.75
C SER A 12 -15.02 27.81 12.98
N MET A 13 -16.00 28.59 12.49
CA MET A 13 -17.11 28.12 11.67
C MET A 13 -16.65 27.78 10.24
N ASP A 14 -15.78 28.60 9.63
CA ASP A 14 -15.23 28.35 8.29
C ASP A 14 -14.26 27.15 8.30
N GLN A 15 -13.47 26.99 9.36
CA GLN A 15 -12.54 25.89 9.52
C GLN A 15 -13.26 24.55 9.71
N ALA A 16 -14.37 24.50 10.47
CA ALA A 16 -15.23 23.32 10.55
C ALA A 16 -15.83 22.95 9.19
N GLY A 17 -16.33 23.93 8.42
CA GLY A 17 -16.86 23.69 7.07
C GLY A 17 -15.80 23.21 6.07
N ILE A 18 -14.58 23.74 6.13
CA ILE A 18 -13.46 23.27 5.30
C ILE A 18 -13.06 21.84 5.66
N TYR A 19 -13.00 21.49 6.95
CA TYR A 19 -12.71 20.11 7.36
C TYR A 19 -13.82 19.15 6.96
N ASP A 20 -15.08 19.54 7.04
CA ASP A 20 -16.21 18.73 6.58
C ASP A 20 -16.19 18.52 5.06
N ILE A 21 -15.84 19.55 4.27
CA ILE A 21 -15.67 19.43 2.82
C ILE A 21 -14.44 18.57 2.47
N LEU A 22 -13.33 18.69 3.20
CA LEU A 22 -12.15 17.82 3.06
C LEU A 22 -12.46 16.37 3.46
N PHE A 23 -13.30 16.17 4.48
CA PHE A 23 -13.71 14.84 4.96
C PHE A 23 -14.69 14.17 3.99
N VAL A 24 -15.69 14.89 3.49
CA VAL A 24 -16.67 14.40 2.51
C VAL A 24 -16.04 14.23 1.12
N GLY A 25 -15.25 15.21 0.68
CA GLY A 25 -14.47 15.14 -0.56
C GLY A 25 -13.43 14.01 -0.48
N GLY A 26 -12.73 13.90 0.64
CA GLY A 26 -11.78 12.81 0.92
C GLY A 26 -12.44 11.43 0.94
N SER A 27 -13.70 11.31 1.37
CA SER A 27 -14.45 10.04 1.38
C SER A 27 -14.85 9.57 -0.03
N MET A 28 -15.36 10.46 -0.90
CA MET A 28 -15.68 10.12 -2.29
C MET A 28 -14.43 9.86 -3.14
N ILE A 29 -13.37 10.63 -2.88
CA ILE A 29 -12.04 10.43 -3.48
C ILE A 29 -11.44 9.10 -2.99
N SER A 30 -11.61 8.75 -1.70
CA SER A 30 -11.13 7.47 -1.14
C SER A 30 -11.76 6.26 -1.83
N GLY A 31 -13.07 6.29 -2.10
CA GLY A 31 -13.75 5.19 -2.79
C GLY A 31 -13.21 4.93 -4.20
N ARG A 32 -13.10 5.99 -5.02
CA ARG A 32 -12.57 5.87 -6.40
C ARG A 32 -11.09 5.51 -6.42
N ILE A 33 -10.29 6.09 -5.52
CA ILE A 33 -8.87 5.78 -5.40
C ILE A 33 -8.66 4.33 -4.96
N ARG A 34 -9.47 3.78 -4.05
CA ARG A 34 -9.38 2.36 -3.63
C ARG A 34 -9.63 1.41 -4.80
N ILE A 35 -10.62 1.71 -5.65
CA ILE A 35 -10.90 0.90 -6.85
C ILE A 35 -9.74 0.96 -7.83
N LEU A 36 -9.17 2.14 -8.06
CA LEU A 36 -8.00 2.27 -8.93
C LEU A 36 -6.76 1.57 -8.34
N LEU A 37 -6.58 1.64 -7.01
CA LEU A 37 -5.51 0.93 -6.30
C LEU A 37 -5.68 -0.58 -6.30
N SER A 38 -6.89 -1.13 -6.48
CA SER A 38 -7.13 -2.57 -6.53
C SER A 38 -6.83 -3.18 -7.92
N LEU A 39 -6.79 -2.36 -8.97
CA LEU A 39 -6.38 -2.83 -10.32
C LEU A 39 -4.93 -3.31 -10.32
N ILE A 40 -4.06 -2.64 -9.58
CA ILE A 40 -2.63 -2.97 -9.47
C ILE A 40 -2.40 -4.39 -8.94
N PRO A 41 -2.92 -4.80 -7.76
CA PRO A 41 -2.76 -6.15 -7.27
C PRO A 41 -3.46 -7.20 -8.13
N VAL A 42 -4.56 -6.86 -8.83
CA VAL A 42 -5.21 -7.79 -9.79
C VAL A 42 -4.28 -8.07 -10.98
N VAL A 43 -3.61 -7.05 -11.51
CA VAL A 43 -2.61 -7.23 -12.59
C VAL A 43 -1.42 -8.06 -12.09
N MET A 44 -0.94 -7.83 -10.86
CA MET A 44 0.12 -8.67 -10.25
C MET A 44 -0.28 -10.14 -10.11
N LEU A 45 -1.51 -10.40 -9.63
CA LEU A 45 -2.06 -11.76 -9.54
C LEU A 45 -2.12 -12.41 -10.93
N GLY A 46 -2.62 -11.68 -11.94
CA GLY A 46 -2.73 -12.17 -13.30
C GLY A 46 -1.37 -12.49 -13.93
N LEU A 47 -0.37 -11.63 -13.73
CA LEU A 47 0.99 -11.86 -14.22
C LEU A 47 1.66 -13.04 -13.53
N GLY A 48 1.53 -13.16 -12.20
CA GLY A 48 2.05 -14.29 -11.44
C GLY A 48 1.39 -15.63 -11.81
N ALA A 49 0.08 -15.63 -12.08
CA ALA A 49 -0.64 -16.84 -12.50
C ALA A 49 -0.32 -17.25 -13.95
N ARG A 50 -0.18 -16.29 -14.87
CA ARG A 50 0.08 -16.56 -16.29
C ARG A 50 1.51 -17.01 -16.57
N HIS A 51 2.49 -16.41 -15.89
CA HIS A 51 3.91 -16.66 -16.14
C HIS A 51 4.53 -17.58 -15.07
N PHE A 52 3.71 -18.39 -14.38
CA PHE A 52 4.16 -19.30 -13.32
C PHE A 52 5.20 -20.32 -13.81
N HIS A 53 5.14 -20.71 -15.08
CA HIS A 53 6.04 -21.70 -15.69
C HIS A 53 7.14 -21.10 -16.58
N GLU A 54 7.16 -19.79 -16.79
CA GLU A 54 8.08 -19.15 -17.74
C GLU A 54 9.38 -18.63 -17.10
N CYS A 55 9.62 -18.95 -15.81
CA CYS A 55 10.85 -18.61 -15.09
C CYS A 55 11.35 -19.80 -14.25
N PRO A 56 11.98 -20.81 -14.87
CA PRO A 56 12.56 -21.97 -14.16
C PRO A 56 13.70 -21.59 -13.20
N LYS A 57 14.32 -20.41 -13.39
CA LYS A 57 15.42 -19.92 -12.55
C LYS A 57 15.01 -19.71 -11.08
N GLU A 58 13.80 -19.22 -10.84
CA GLU A 58 13.32 -18.96 -9.48
C GLU A 58 11.78 -19.08 -9.41
N PRO A 59 11.22 -20.28 -9.16
CA PRO A 59 9.77 -20.52 -9.15
C PRO A 59 9.05 -19.81 -7.99
N MET A 60 9.79 -19.18 -7.08
CA MET A 60 9.26 -18.45 -5.93
C MET A 60 8.84 -17.01 -6.29
N VAL A 61 9.32 -16.44 -7.39
CA VAL A 61 8.98 -15.06 -7.81
C VAL A 61 7.48 -14.92 -8.17
N PRO A 62 6.87 -15.83 -8.96
CA PRO A 62 5.43 -15.80 -9.22
C PRO A 62 4.59 -15.98 -7.95
N ILE A 63 5.03 -16.84 -7.02
CA ILE A 63 4.35 -17.06 -5.73
C ILE A 63 4.39 -15.78 -4.89
N TYR A 64 5.51 -15.08 -4.89
CA TYR A 64 5.65 -13.79 -4.21
C TYR A 64 4.62 -12.77 -4.72
N LEU A 65 4.47 -12.62 -6.03
CA LEU A 65 3.48 -11.74 -6.66
C LEU A 65 2.05 -12.14 -6.31
N VAL A 66 1.75 -13.45 -6.29
CA VAL A 66 0.40 -13.95 -5.99
C VAL A 66 0.01 -13.72 -4.52
N VAL A 67 0.90 -14.07 -3.59
CA VAL A 67 0.65 -13.89 -2.15
C VAL A 67 0.64 -12.41 -1.78
N GLY A 68 1.54 -11.60 -2.35
CA GLY A 68 1.56 -10.15 -2.13
C GLY A 68 0.31 -9.44 -2.66
N GLY A 69 -0.15 -9.81 -3.87
CA GLY A 69 -1.37 -9.27 -4.48
C GLY A 69 -2.64 -9.65 -3.70
N SER A 70 -2.76 -10.91 -3.30
CA SER A 70 -3.93 -11.39 -2.53
C SER A 70 -3.98 -10.81 -1.11
N ALA A 71 -2.85 -10.70 -0.40
CA ALA A 71 -2.82 -10.05 0.91
C ALA A 71 -3.19 -8.57 0.82
N SER A 72 -2.72 -7.88 -0.23
CA SER A 72 -3.06 -6.48 -0.50
C SER A 72 -4.55 -6.27 -0.78
N LEU A 73 -5.18 -7.16 -1.57
CA LEU A 73 -6.63 -7.15 -1.77
C LEU A 73 -7.39 -7.44 -0.48
N THR A 74 -6.92 -8.40 0.31
CA THR A 74 -7.53 -8.75 1.60
C THR A 74 -7.52 -7.54 2.53
N LEU A 75 -6.41 -6.79 2.61
CA LEU A 75 -6.33 -5.55 3.39
C LEU A 75 -7.35 -4.49 2.94
N GLN A 76 -7.64 -4.40 1.64
CA GLN A 76 -8.61 -3.43 1.09
C GLN A 76 -10.07 -3.85 1.33
N LEU A 77 -10.34 -5.16 1.27
CA LEU A 77 -11.68 -5.73 1.31
C LEU A 77 -12.14 -6.08 2.75
N LEU A 78 -11.22 -6.45 3.65
CA LEU A 78 -11.51 -6.84 5.03
C LEU A 78 -12.35 -5.79 5.81
N PRO A 79 -12.08 -4.47 5.71
CA PRO A 79 -12.88 -3.45 6.38
C PRO A 79 -14.33 -3.40 5.90
N PHE A 80 -14.58 -3.77 4.65
CA PHE A 80 -15.91 -3.74 4.04
C PHE A 80 -16.74 -4.98 4.39
N PHE A 81 -16.12 -6.16 4.33
CA PHE A 81 -16.84 -7.43 4.52
C PHE A 81 -16.89 -7.89 5.98
N TYR A 82 -15.79 -7.77 6.72
CA TYR A 82 -15.64 -8.38 8.05
C TYR A 82 -15.75 -7.38 9.19
N CYS A 83 -15.55 -6.08 8.91
CA CYS A 83 -15.62 -5.01 9.89
C CYS A 83 -16.87 -4.14 9.74
N HIS A 84 -17.96 -4.74 9.22
CA HIS A 84 -19.28 -4.12 9.20
C HIS A 84 -19.88 -4.18 10.62
N ASN A 85 -19.53 -3.20 11.45
CA ASN A 85 -20.14 -3.07 12.78
C ASN A 85 -21.28 -2.04 12.73
N PRO A 86 -22.42 -2.29 13.40
CA PRO A 86 -23.34 -1.23 13.75
C PRO A 86 -22.63 -0.16 14.61
N PRO A 87 -23.11 1.10 14.62
CA PRO A 87 -22.41 2.21 15.26
C PRO A 87 -22.17 1.91 16.75
N GLY A 88 -20.88 1.83 17.15
CA GLY A 88 -20.49 1.82 18.57
C GLY A 88 -19.57 0.70 19.05
N THR A 89 -19.25 -0.34 18.27
CA THR A 89 -18.29 -1.38 18.71
C THR A 89 -17.25 -1.72 17.64
N PRO A 90 -16.00 -1.21 17.73
CA PRO A 90 -14.92 -1.77 16.94
C PRO A 90 -14.60 -3.16 17.48
N SER A 91 -14.88 -4.21 16.72
CA SER A 91 -14.48 -5.56 17.08
C SER A 91 -12.95 -5.61 17.21
N ILE A 92 -12.44 -5.79 18.44
CA ILE A 92 -11.02 -6.01 18.75
C ILE A 92 -10.38 -7.01 17.76
N PRO A 93 -11.06 -8.10 17.34
CA PRO A 93 -10.56 -9.02 16.31
C PRO A 93 -10.26 -8.35 14.95
N CYS A 94 -11.07 -7.40 14.49
CA CYS A 94 -10.83 -6.73 13.20
C CYS A 94 -9.52 -5.92 13.23
N ARG A 95 -9.28 -5.18 14.33
CA ARG A 95 -8.05 -4.38 14.48
C ARG A 95 -6.80 -5.28 14.56
N ILE A 96 -6.90 -6.40 15.26
CA ILE A 96 -5.81 -7.38 15.38
C ILE A 96 -5.52 -8.04 14.02
N LEU A 97 -6.54 -8.51 13.31
CA LEU A 97 -6.38 -9.13 11.98
C LEU A 97 -5.76 -8.16 10.98
N ASN A 98 -6.21 -6.92 10.97
CA ASN A 98 -5.67 -5.88 10.10
C ASN A 98 -4.19 -5.59 10.42
N PHE A 99 -3.83 -5.48 11.70
CA PHE A 99 -2.44 -5.34 12.13
C PHE A 99 -1.57 -6.53 11.72
N LEU A 100 -2.05 -7.76 11.95
CA LEU A 100 -1.34 -8.99 11.57
C LEU A 100 -1.11 -9.05 10.06
N LEU A 101 -2.09 -8.66 9.25
CA LEU A 101 -1.95 -8.60 7.79
C LEU A 101 -0.91 -7.55 7.36
N TYR A 102 -0.85 -6.39 8.02
CA TYR A 102 0.21 -5.41 7.73
C TYR A 102 1.60 -5.94 8.06
N VAL A 103 1.77 -6.58 9.22
CA VAL A 103 3.04 -7.21 9.60
C VAL A 103 3.42 -8.30 8.60
N PHE A 104 2.46 -9.15 8.21
CA PHE A 104 2.66 -10.18 7.20
C PHE A 104 3.12 -9.58 5.87
N CYS A 105 2.45 -8.55 5.35
CA CYS A 105 2.83 -7.87 4.12
C CYS A 105 4.24 -7.27 4.21
N PHE A 106 4.61 -6.72 5.36
CA PHE A 106 5.95 -6.15 5.57
C PHE A 106 7.03 -7.23 5.52
N VAL A 107 6.85 -8.34 6.24
CA VAL A 107 7.78 -9.48 6.19
C VAL A 107 7.84 -10.07 4.78
N TRP A 108 6.68 -10.22 4.13
CA TRP A 108 6.58 -10.76 2.78
C TRP A 108 7.29 -9.88 1.75
N LEU A 109 7.22 -8.55 1.87
CA LEU A 109 7.95 -7.61 1.03
C LEU A 109 9.48 -7.82 1.13
N ILE A 110 10.00 -8.00 2.35
CA ILE A 110 11.44 -8.26 2.56
C ILE A 110 11.85 -9.58 1.90
N VAL A 111 11.06 -10.64 2.11
CA VAL A 111 11.29 -11.96 1.50
C VAL A 111 11.23 -11.88 -0.03
N GLY A 112 10.27 -11.14 -0.57
CA GLY A 112 10.13 -10.85 -1.99
C GLY A 112 11.34 -10.17 -2.60
N SER A 113 11.86 -9.15 -1.92
CA SER A 113 13.09 -8.46 -2.34
C SER A 113 14.25 -9.44 -2.49
N VAL A 114 14.40 -10.40 -1.56
CA VAL A 114 15.43 -11.45 -1.67
C VAL A 114 15.22 -12.30 -2.92
N PHE A 115 13.98 -12.67 -3.26
CA PHE A 115 13.70 -13.44 -4.49
C PHE A 115 14.01 -12.63 -5.76
N VAL A 116 13.69 -11.33 -5.77
CA VAL A 116 14.04 -10.43 -6.89
C VAL A 116 15.56 -10.34 -7.06
N TYR A 117 16.31 -10.19 -5.97
CA TYR A 117 17.78 -10.14 -6.03
C TYR A 117 18.41 -11.49 -6.39
N ARG A 118 17.81 -12.62 -6.01
CA ARG A 118 18.27 -13.96 -6.45
C ARG A 118 18.05 -14.20 -7.94
N ALA A 119 16.99 -13.63 -8.49
CA ALA A 119 16.73 -13.66 -9.93
C ALA A 119 17.67 -12.76 -10.75
N TYR A 120 18.49 -11.91 -10.10
CA TYR A 120 19.47 -11.03 -10.76
C TYR A 120 20.53 -11.84 -11.54
N LEU A 121 20.84 -11.40 -12.77
CA LEU A 121 21.43 -12.17 -13.89
C LEU A 121 20.49 -13.22 -14.56
N PRO A 122 19.29 -12.86 -15.01
CA PRO A 122 18.52 -13.75 -15.88
C PRO A 122 19.18 -13.84 -17.26
N ASP A 123 19.29 -15.06 -17.79
CA ASP A 123 19.80 -15.30 -19.15
C ASP A 123 18.63 -15.11 -20.13
N PHE A 124 18.64 -14.02 -20.90
CA PHE A 124 17.50 -13.65 -21.76
C PHE A 124 17.51 -14.38 -23.12
N GLU A 125 18.58 -15.11 -23.43
CA GLU A 125 18.90 -15.52 -24.81
C GLU A 125 18.46 -16.95 -25.14
N SER A 126 18.29 -17.82 -24.13
CA SER A 126 17.94 -19.23 -24.34
C SER A 126 16.71 -19.65 -23.52
N ARG A 127 15.56 -19.75 -24.20
CA ARG A 127 14.24 -20.13 -23.63
C ARG A 127 14.22 -21.52 -22.96
N HIS A 128 15.23 -22.35 -23.22
CA HIS A 128 15.39 -23.70 -22.67
C HIS A 128 16.45 -23.79 -21.56
N SER A 129 17.11 -22.69 -21.19
CA SER A 129 18.08 -22.71 -20.09
C SER A 129 17.35 -22.70 -18.74
N ALA A 130 17.92 -23.39 -17.75
CA ALA A 130 17.46 -23.34 -16.37
C ALA A 130 17.59 -21.93 -15.74
N GLN A 131 18.19 -20.98 -16.45
CA GLN A 131 18.43 -19.59 -16.02
C GLN A 131 17.53 -18.58 -16.76
N TYR A 132 16.59 -19.05 -17.58
CA TYR A 132 15.65 -18.19 -18.30
C TYR A 132 14.62 -17.57 -17.34
N CYS A 133 14.33 -16.28 -17.55
CA CYS A 133 13.20 -15.61 -16.91
C CYS A 133 12.64 -14.55 -17.86
N GLU A 134 11.32 -14.51 -18.03
CA GLU A 134 10.66 -13.52 -18.89
C GLU A 134 10.93 -12.09 -18.42
N ARG A 135 11.37 -11.25 -19.37
CA ARG A 135 11.85 -9.88 -19.10
C ARG A 135 10.78 -9.01 -18.44
N ILE A 136 9.53 -9.20 -18.85
CA ILE A 136 8.38 -8.44 -18.35
C ILE A 136 8.18 -8.72 -16.86
N LEU A 137 8.19 -9.99 -16.44
CA LEU A 137 7.93 -10.38 -15.06
C LEU A 137 9.03 -9.87 -14.11
N TYR A 138 10.29 -9.95 -14.53
CA TYR A 138 11.41 -9.39 -13.77
C TYR A 138 11.31 -7.87 -13.61
N LEU A 139 11.12 -7.14 -14.72
CA LEU A 139 11.02 -5.68 -14.69
C LEU A 139 9.84 -5.22 -13.84
N VAL A 140 8.68 -5.85 -14.01
CA VAL A 140 7.47 -5.54 -13.23
C VAL A 140 7.75 -5.73 -11.74
N THR A 141 8.28 -6.88 -11.32
CA THR A 141 8.52 -7.17 -9.91
C THR A 141 9.56 -6.22 -9.31
N LEU A 142 10.61 -5.90 -10.05
CA LEU A 142 11.65 -4.95 -9.65
C LEU A 142 11.07 -3.55 -9.45
N TRP A 143 10.42 -2.99 -10.48
CA TRP A 143 9.86 -1.63 -10.42
C TRP A 143 8.81 -1.48 -9.33
N PHE A 144 7.95 -2.48 -9.14
CA PHE A 144 6.97 -2.45 -8.05
C PHE A 144 7.62 -2.51 -6.68
N THR A 145 8.60 -3.40 -6.47
CA THR A 145 9.32 -3.51 -5.20
C THR A 145 10.05 -2.20 -4.88
N THR A 146 10.77 -1.62 -5.86
CA THR A 146 11.43 -0.33 -5.72
C THR A 146 10.44 0.80 -5.41
N GLY A 147 9.29 0.84 -6.10
CA GLY A 147 8.25 1.85 -5.86
C GLY A 147 7.70 1.81 -4.44
N ILE A 148 7.49 0.61 -3.89
CA ILE A 148 7.04 0.44 -2.49
C ILE A 148 8.08 0.97 -1.51
N TYR A 149 9.38 0.68 -1.71
CA TYR A 149 10.43 1.21 -0.84
C TYR A 149 10.51 2.74 -0.88
N ILE A 150 10.42 3.34 -2.08
CA ILE A 150 10.40 4.81 -2.23
C ILE A 150 9.23 5.41 -1.44
N TYR A 151 8.04 4.81 -1.56
CA TYR A 151 6.86 5.27 -0.82
C TYR A 151 7.06 5.19 0.70
N ILE A 152 7.62 4.09 1.21
CA ILE A 152 7.92 3.92 2.64
C ILE A 152 8.91 4.99 3.12
N ILE A 153 9.98 5.26 2.37
CA ILE A 153 10.99 6.27 2.73
C ILE A 153 10.35 7.66 2.77
N LEU A 154 9.57 8.03 1.74
CA LEU A 154 8.88 9.32 1.71
C LEU A 154 7.87 9.46 2.85
N PHE A 155 7.15 8.39 3.18
CA PHE A 155 6.22 8.39 4.30
C PHE A 155 6.93 8.61 5.64
N ILE A 156 8.04 7.90 5.89
CA ILE A 156 8.84 8.08 7.11
C ILE A 156 9.39 9.51 7.17
N MET A 157 9.95 10.04 6.08
CA MET A 157 10.44 11.42 5.99
C MET A 157 9.36 12.45 6.31
N TYR A 158 8.14 12.24 5.81
CA TYR A 158 6.99 13.10 6.10
C TYR A 158 6.62 13.09 7.59
N ILE A 159 6.59 11.91 8.22
CA ILE A 159 6.28 11.77 9.65
C ILE A 159 7.36 12.45 10.51
N LEU A 160 8.63 12.18 10.22
CA LEU A 160 9.75 12.80 10.92
C LEU A 160 9.75 14.33 10.73
N GLY A 161 9.47 14.81 9.52
CA GLY A 161 9.35 16.25 9.24
C GLY A 161 8.23 16.92 10.03
N LYS A 162 7.07 16.25 10.18
CA LYS A 162 5.98 16.76 11.04
C LYS A 162 6.34 16.76 12.51
N CYS A 163 6.97 15.69 13.02
CA CYS A 163 7.43 15.62 14.40
C CYS A 163 8.44 16.72 14.73
N VAL A 164 9.39 16.99 13.82
CA VAL A 164 10.37 18.06 14.00
C VAL A 164 9.69 19.44 13.94
N TYR A 165 8.76 19.65 13.02
CA TYR A 165 8.02 20.91 12.92
C TYR A 165 7.15 21.18 14.17
N SER A 166 6.49 20.16 14.73
CA SER A 166 5.73 20.30 15.98
C SER A 166 6.65 20.62 17.16
N SER A 167 7.79 19.94 17.30
CA SER A 167 8.77 20.24 18.36
C SER A 167 9.34 21.65 18.27
N LEU A 168 9.47 22.21 17.06
CA LEU A 168 9.93 23.58 16.82
C LEU A 168 8.85 24.62 17.09
N CYS A 169 7.57 24.26 16.96
CA CYS A 169 6.44 25.16 17.18
C CYS A 169 5.97 25.20 18.65
N GLU A 170 6.43 24.25 19.47
CA GLU A 170 6.18 24.18 20.92
C GLU A 170 7.21 24.96 21.77
N CYS A 171 8.02 25.83 21.16
CA CYS A 171 8.98 26.72 21.83
C CYS A 171 8.64 28.21 21.63
#